data_AF-A0A7Y0KHH9-F1
#
_entry.id   AF-A0A7Y0KHH9-F1
#
_cell.length_a   1.000
_cell.length_b   1.000
_cell.length_c   1.000
_cell.angle_alpha   90.00
_cell.angle_beta   90.00
_cell.angle_gamma   90.00
#
_symmetry.space_group_name_H-M   'P 1'
#
loop_
_entity.id
_entity.type
_entity.pdbx_description
1 polymer ?
#
loop_
_entity_poly.entity_id
_entity_poly.type
_entity_poly.pdbx_seq_one_letter_code
_entity_poly.pdbx_strand_id
1 'polypeptide(L)'
;MPTRRRGGPEPGGATNAEGERELLSSADLARTVARIAHEILEKTADSGARVVLLGLPTRGVHLANRLAERIRAIGGAGDGGSTTVDVGTLDPTLYRDDLRRQPTRPLAETDIPAAGIDDVTVVLVDDVLMSGRTVRAALDALRDHGRPRAVQLAVLVDRGHRELPIRADYVGKNVPTNRGEDVAVSLVESDGHDGVTLR
;
A
#
# COMPACT_ATOMS: atom_id res chain seq x y z
N MET A 1 29.20 -34.71 23.41
CA MET A 1 27.89 -34.50 22.74
C MET A 1 27.91 -33.14 22.06
N PRO A 2 27.58 -33.05 20.76
CA PRO A 2 28.14 -32.06 19.85
C PRO A 2 27.44 -30.70 19.85
N THR A 3 28.21 -29.71 19.41
CA THR A 3 27.95 -28.28 19.23
C THR A 3 26.76 -27.98 18.30
N ARG A 4 25.79 -27.16 18.74
CA ARG A 4 24.83 -26.51 17.82
C ARG A 4 25.51 -25.32 17.14
N ARG A 5 25.75 -25.48 15.84
CA ARG A 5 26.25 -24.46 14.91
C ARG A 5 25.22 -23.34 14.71
N ARG A 6 25.78 -22.16 14.45
CA ARG A 6 25.17 -20.87 14.12
C ARG A 6 24.13 -20.98 12.99
N GLY A 7 23.05 -20.21 13.12
CA GLY A 7 22.12 -19.92 12.04
C GLY A 7 22.88 -19.27 10.87
N GLY A 8 22.63 -19.79 9.68
CA GLY A 8 23.13 -19.23 8.43
C GLY A 8 22.40 -17.92 8.08
N PRO A 9 22.99 -17.09 7.21
CA PRO A 9 22.35 -15.87 6.75
C PRO A 9 21.13 -16.21 5.87
N GLU A 10 20.04 -15.46 6.06
CA GLU A 10 18.87 -15.46 5.18
C GLU A 10 19.29 -15.08 3.75
N PRO A 11 18.59 -15.58 2.71
CA PRO A 11 19.04 -15.39 1.33
C PRO A 11 18.96 -13.90 0.96
N GLY A 12 20.13 -13.28 0.81
CA GLY A 12 20.27 -11.91 0.30
C GLY A 12 19.85 -11.85 -1.16
N GLY A 13 18.95 -10.93 -1.48
CA GLY A 13 18.55 -10.61 -2.86
C GLY A 13 19.76 -10.22 -3.69
N ALA A 14 19.67 -10.45 -5.01
CA ALA A 14 20.73 -10.10 -5.94
C ALA A 14 21.01 -8.59 -5.88
N THR A 15 22.27 -8.23 -5.65
CA THR A 15 22.76 -6.86 -5.75
C THR A 15 23.23 -6.60 -7.18
N ASN A 16 22.68 -5.57 -7.82
CA ASN A 16 23.12 -5.15 -9.16
C ASN A 16 24.39 -4.29 -9.09
N ALA A 17 25.00 -4.03 -10.26
CA ALA A 17 26.27 -3.31 -10.39
C ALA A 17 26.26 -1.88 -9.81
N GLU A 18 25.09 -1.33 -9.52
CA GLU A 18 24.87 0.01 -8.97
C GLU A 18 24.70 0.03 -7.44
N GLY A 19 24.88 -1.11 -6.76
CA GLY A 19 24.73 -1.22 -5.30
C GLY A 19 23.29 -1.39 -4.82
N GLU A 20 22.32 -1.43 -5.73
CA GLU A 20 20.92 -1.69 -5.42
C GLU A 20 20.68 -3.16 -5.10
N ARG A 21 19.98 -3.43 -4.00
CA ARG A 21 19.57 -4.78 -3.60
C ARG A 21 18.11 -5.03 -3.96
N GLU A 22 17.83 -6.06 -4.74
CA GLU A 22 16.44 -6.47 -5.01
C GLU A 22 15.76 -6.98 -3.73
N LEU A 23 14.60 -6.39 -3.41
CA LEU A 23 13.76 -6.76 -2.28
C LEU A 23 12.56 -7.60 -2.72
N LEU A 24 11.95 -7.28 -3.87
CA LEU A 24 10.87 -8.04 -4.49
C LEU A 24 11.08 -8.07 -6.00
N SER A 25 11.12 -9.26 -6.58
CA SER A 25 11.01 -9.43 -8.03
C SER A 25 9.58 -9.14 -8.51
N SER A 26 9.36 -9.03 -9.82
CA SER A 26 8.01 -8.90 -10.40
C SER A 26 7.07 -10.04 -9.97
N ALA A 27 7.57 -11.28 -9.92
CA ALA A 27 6.78 -12.43 -9.47
C ALA A 27 6.44 -12.34 -7.97
N ASP A 28 7.36 -11.83 -7.14
CA ASP A 28 7.10 -11.61 -5.72
C ASP A 28 6.07 -10.50 -5.49
N LEU A 29 6.16 -9.41 -6.26
CA LEU A 29 5.20 -8.31 -6.20
C LEU A 29 3.79 -8.81 -6.54
N ALA A 30 3.63 -9.56 -7.64
CA ALA A 30 2.35 -10.13 -8.04
C ALA A 30 1.75 -11.04 -6.97
N ARG A 31 2.56 -11.93 -6.37
CA ARG A 31 2.13 -12.79 -5.25
C ARG A 31 1.76 -11.98 -4.00
N THR A 32 2.51 -10.92 -3.72
CA THR A 32 2.29 -10.05 -2.56
C THR A 32 0.97 -9.29 -2.70
N VAL A 33 0.70 -8.70 -3.86
CA VAL A 33 -0.59 -8.05 -4.17
C VAL A 33 -1.73 -9.05 -4.04
N ALA A 34 -1.56 -10.28 -4.55
CA ALA A 34 -2.55 -11.33 -4.41
C ALA A 34 -2.84 -11.70 -2.95
N ARG A 35 -1.82 -11.75 -2.09
CA ARG A 35 -2.00 -12.00 -0.65
C ARG A 35 -2.76 -10.86 0.02
N ILE A 36 -2.35 -9.61 -0.21
CA ILE A 36 -3.04 -8.43 0.37
C ILE A 36 -4.52 -8.42 -0.05
N ALA A 37 -4.84 -8.75 -1.30
CA ALA A 37 -6.22 -8.83 -1.77
C ALA A 37 -7.06 -9.88 -1.01
N HIS A 38 -6.49 -11.05 -0.69
CA HIS A 38 -7.17 -12.05 0.14
C HIS A 38 -7.38 -11.55 1.57
N GLU A 39 -6.36 -10.92 2.17
CA GLU A 39 -6.46 -10.37 3.53
C GLU A 39 -7.53 -9.28 3.64
N ILE A 40 -7.63 -8.39 2.65
CA ILE A 40 -8.69 -7.38 2.58
C ILE A 40 -10.06 -8.05 2.52
N LEU A 41 -10.24 -9.04 1.64
CA LEU A 41 -11.50 -9.78 1.52
C LEU A 41 -11.89 -10.46 2.83
N GLU A 42 -10.97 -11.22 3.43
CA GLU A 42 -11.21 -11.94 4.68
C GLU A 42 -11.57 -10.99 5.82
N LYS A 43 -10.82 -9.90 5.99
CA LYS A 43 -11.04 -8.94 7.08
C LYS A 43 -12.29 -8.07 6.89
N THR A 44 -12.81 -7.96 5.66
CA THR A 44 -14.01 -7.16 5.36
C THR A 44 -15.28 -8.00 5.20
N ALA A 45 -15.17 -9.32 5.02
CA ALA A 45 -16.28 -10.23 4.77
C ALA A 45 -17.40 -10.14 5.83
N ASP A 46 -17.04 -10.13 7.12
CA ASP A 46 -18.02 -10.12 8.23
C ASP A 46 -18.82 -8.82 8.34
N SER A 47 -18.30 -7.72 7.76
CA SER A 47 -18.93 -6.41 7.90
C SER A 47 -20.16 -6.23 7.00
N GLY A 48 -20.25 -7.00 5.89
CA GLY A 48 -21.21 -6.80 4.81
C GLY A 48 -21.16 -5.40 4.18
N ALA A 49 -20.23 -4.56 4.59
CA ALA A 49 -20.12 -3.18 4.19
C ALA A 49 -19.35 -3.10 2.88
N ARG A 50 -19.79 -2.17 2.01
CA ARG A 50 -19.04 -1.82 0.80
C ARG A 50 -17.61 -1.45 1.17
N VAL A 51 -16.66 -1.88 0.35
CA VAL A 51 -15.23 -1.55 0.50
C VAL A 51 -14.85 -0.58 -0.60
N VAL A 52 -14.17 0.50 -0.22
CA VAL A 52 -13.63 1.48 -1.17
C VAL A 52 -12.11 1.54 -1.01
N LEU A 53 -11.38 1.26 -2.08
CA LEU A 53 -9.93 1.45 -2.12
C LEU A 53 -9.63 2.86 -2.59
N LEU A 54 -8.91 3.64 -1.79
CA LEU A 54 -8.44 4.97 -2.20
C LEU A 54 -6.92 4.95 -2.31
N GLY A 55 -6.43 5.01 -3.54
CA GLY A 55 -5.00 5.07 -3.82
C GLY A 55 -4.43 6.46 -3.54
N LEU A 56 -3.29 6.51 -2.86
CA LEU A 56 -2.53 7.74 -2.65
C LEU A 56 -1.61 7.96 -3.86
N PRO A 57 -1.67 9.13 -4.52
CA PRO A 57 -0.86 9.39 -5.69
C PRO A 57 0.65 9.37 -5.41
N THR A 58 1.47 8.80 -6.31
CA THR A 58 1.10 8.22 -7.62
C THR A 58 0.93 6.70 -7.57
N ARG A 59 1.94 5.96 -7.11
CA ARG A 59 1.97 4.48 -7.18
C ARG A 59 0.92 3.77 -6.33
N GLY A 60 0.47 4.40 -5.23
CA GLY A 60 -0.65 3.89 -4.45
C GLY A 60 -1.94 3.75 -5.27
N VAL A 61 -2.14 4.58 -6.29
CA VAL A 61 -3.28 4.49 -7.23
C VAL A 61 -3.17 3.25 -8.12
N HIS A 62 -1.99 2.97 -8.67
CA HIS A 62 -1.77 1.75 -9.47
C HIS A 62 -1.97 0.50 -8.61
N LEU A 63 -1.44 0.49 -7.38
CA LEU A 63 -1.66 -0.61 -6.44
C LEU A 63 -3.13 -0.79 -6.06
N ALA A 64 -3.88 0.28 -5.83
CA ALA A 64 -5.31 0.20 -5.52
C ALA A 64 -6.10 -0.46 -6.67
N ASN A 65 -5.79 -0.11 -7.91
CA ASN A 65 -6.41 -0.73 -9.09
C ASN A 65 -6.07 -2.22 -9.19
N ARG A 66 -4.80 -2.60 -9.05
CA ARG A 66 -4.38 -4.02 -9.07
C ARG A 66 -5.04 -4.82 -7.95
N LEU A 67 -5.15 -4.25 -6.75
CA LEU A 67 -5.84 -4.88 -5.63
C LEU A 67 -7.32 -5.10 -5.94
N ALA A 68 -8.01 -4.10 -6.49
CA ALA A 68 -9.42 -4.22 -6.85
C ALA A 68 -9.66 -5.29 -7.92
N GLU A 69 -8.84 -5.32 -8.97
CA GLU A 69 -8.88 -6.38 -9.99
C GLU A 69 -8.74 -7.76 -9.35
N ARG A 70 -7.78 -7.90 -8.43
CA ARG A 70 -7.53 -9.17 -7.76
C ARG A 70 -8.67 -9.57 -6.83
N ILE A 71 -9.22 -8.62 -6.08
CA ILE A 71 -10.38 -8.84 -5.21
C ILE A 71 -11.60 -9.28 -6.04
N ARG A 72 -11.89 -8.60 -7.15
CA ARG A 72 -13.00 -8.97 -8.05
C ARG A 72 -12.80 -10.36 -8.65
N ALA A 73 -11.56 -10.71 -9.02
CA ALA A 73 -11.25 -12.05 -9.52
C ALA A 73 -11.44 -13.16 -8.48
N ILE A 74 -11.16 -12.88 -7.20
CA ILE A 74 -11.37 -13.83 -6.09
C ILE A 74 -12.87 -13.94 -5.76
N GLY A 75 -13.56 -12.81 -5.57
CA GLY A 75 -14.97 -12.77 -5.17
C GLY A 75 -15.95 -13.25 -6.24
N GLY A 76 -15.56 -13.27 -7.52
CA GLY A 76 -16.38 -13.81 -8.61
C GLY A 76 -16.35 -15.33 -8.76
N ALA A 77 -15.51 -16.05 -7.99
CA ALA A 77 -15.24 -17.47 -8.21
C ALA A 77 -16.08 -18.46 -7.36
N GLY A 78 -16.91 -17.99 -6.43
CA GLY A 78 -17.75 -18.88 -5.61
C GLY A 78 -18.84 -18.15 -4.83
N ASP A 79 -20.07 -18.68 -4.93
CA ASP A 79 -21.24 -18.40 -4.09
C ASP A 79 -21.75 -16.95 -4.01
N GLY A 80 -22.37 -16.46 -5.09
CA GLY A 80 -23.53 -15.53 -5.06
C GLY A 80 -23.36 -14.13 -4.43
N GLY A 81 -22.24 -13.84 -3.76
CA GLY A 81 -21.95 -12.57 -3.11
C GLY A 81 -20.99 -11.76 -3.97
N SER A 82 -21.53 -10.87 -4.80
CA SER A 82 -20.70 -9.88 -5.50
C SER A 82 -20.14 -8.90 -4.47
N THR A 83 -18.90 -9.12 -4.01
CA THR A 83 -18.19 -8.10 -3.24
C THR A 83 -17.84 -6.97 -4.20
N THR A 84 -18.63 -5.90 -4.15
CA THR A 84 -18.38 -4.69 -4.93
C THR A 84 -17.26 -3.90 -4.26
N VAL A 85 -16.11 -3.82 -4.93
CA VAL A 85 -15.01 -2.95 -4.53
C VAL A 85 -14.92 -1.79 -5.49
N ASP A 86 -15.16 -0.60 -4.97
CA ASP A 86 -14.94 0.65 -5.69
C ASP A 86 -13.50 1.11 -5.51
N VAL A 87 -12.99 1.83 -6.50
CA VAL A 87 -11.64 2.40 -6.47
C VAL A 87 -11.73 3.89 -6.75
N GLY A 88 -10.94 4.67 -6.02
CA GLY A 88 -10.77 6.09 -6.26
C GLY A 88 -9.34 6.53 -5.93
N THR A 89 -9.12 7.83 -6.00
CA THR A 89 -7.85 8.47 -5.67
C THR A 89 -8.08 9.51 -4.58
N LEU A 90 -7.09 9.70 -3.71
CA LEU A 90 -7.11 10.76 -2.71
C LEU A 90 -5.76 11.44 -2.69
N ASP A 91 -5.70 12.71 -3.11
CA ASP A 91 -4.45 13.49 -3.05
C ASP A 91 -4.34 14.25 -1.71
N PRO A 92 -3.48 13.82 -0.79
CA PRO A 92 -3.30 14.50 0.50
C PRO A 92 -2.32 15.68 0.43
N THR A 93 -1.83 16.08 -0.75
CA THR A 93 -0.73 17.05 -0.89
C THR A 93 -0.97 18.31 -0.06
N LEU A 94 -2.16 18.92 -0.17
CA LEU A 94 -2.47 20.18 0.52
C LEU A 94 -2.64 20.04 2.05
N TYR A 95 -2.73 18.81 2.57
CA TYR A 95 -2.90 18.52 4.00
C TYR A 95 -1.57 18.16 4.69
N ARG A 96 -0.48 18.05 3.94
CA ARG A 96 0.85 17.75 4.47
C ARG A 96 1.40 18.90 5.31
N ASP A 97 1.90 18.57 6.50
CA ASP A 97 2.48 19.54 7.44
C ASP A 97 3.96 19.86 7.17
N ASP A 98 4.55 19.15 6.21
CA ASP A 98 5.98 19.19 5.88
C ASP A 98 6.25 19.72 4.47
N LEU A 99 5.26 20.31 3.79
CA LEU A 99 5.38 20.85 2.41
C LEU A 99 6.58 21.77 2.20
N ARG A 100 6.96 22.58 3.20
CA ARG A 100 8.11 23.49 3.12
C ARG A 100 9.47 22.78 3.10
N ARG A 101 9.52 21.51 3.51
CA ARG A 101 10.74 20.71 3.67
C ARG A 101 10.89 19.62 2.60
N GLN A 102 9.88 19.45 1.75
CA GLN A 102 9.83 18.41 0.73
C GLN A 102 9.80 19.04 -0.67
N PRO A 103 10.25 18.31 -1.71
CA PRO A 103 10.11 18.77 -3.08
C PRO A 103 8.64 19.04 -3.42
N THR A 104 8.38 20.10 -4.18
CA THR A 104 7.05 20.37 -4.72
C THR A 104 6.68 19.27 -5.70
N ARG A 105 5.60 18.53 -5.43
CA ARG A 105 4.98 17.61 -6.39
C ARG A 105 3.76 18.28 -7.03
N PRO A 106 3.46 18.01 -8.31
CA PRO A 106 2.21 18.48 -8.91
C PRO A 106 1.03 17.90 -8.13
N LEU A 107 -0.04 18.68 -8.01
CA LEU A 107 -1.29 18.20 -7.45
C LEU A 107 -1.86 17.13 -8.38
N ALA A 108 -2.37 16.06 -7.77
CA ALA A 108 -3.11 15.02 -8.45
C ALA A 108 -4.61 15.20 -8.19
N GLU A 109 -5.42 14.67 -9.08
CA GLU A 109 -6.87 14.70 -8.91
C GLU A 109 -7.30 13.74 -7.79
N THR A 110 -8.19 14.24 -6.92
CA THR A 110 -8.93 13.42 -5.96
C THR A 110 -10.24 13.01 -6.61
N ASP A 111 -10.40 11.72 -6.87
CA ASP A 111 -11.58 11.13 -7.47
C ASP A 111 -12.20 10.14 -6.48
N ILE A 112 -13.32 10.54 -5.87
CA ILE A 112 -14.08 9.72 -4.93
C ILE A 112 -15.23 9.07 -5.70
N PRO A 113 -15.46 7.74 -5.56
CA PRO A 113 -16.57 7.08 -6.24
C PRO A 113 -17.90 7.80 -6.02
N ALA A 114 -18.75 7.86 -7.04
CA ALA A 114 -20.00 8.64 -7.01
C ALA A 114 -20.94 8.28 -5.86
N ALA A 115 -20.88 7.03 -5.37
CA ALA A 115 -21.62 6.57 -4.19
C ALA A 115 -21.06 7.11 -2.84
N GLY A 116 -20.02 7.93 -2.88
CA GLY A 116 -19.37 8.52 -1.70
C GLY A 116 -18.58 7.51 -0.87
N ILE A 117 -18.25 7.90 0.36
CA ILE A 117 -17.49 7.10 1.34
C ILE A 117 -18.13 7.13 2.75
N ASP A 118 -19.40 7.49 2.86
CA ASP A 118 -20.11 7.51 4.15
C ASP A 118 -20.49 6.08 4.58
N ASP A 119 -20.26 5.77 5.86
CA ASP A 119 -20.58 4.48 6.50
C ASP A 119 -20.04 3.21 5.79
N VAL A 120 -18.95 3.37 5.03
CA VAL A 120 -18.23 2.26 4.37
C VAL A 120 -16.86 2.02 4.97
N THR A 121 -16.26 0.88 4.63
CA THR A 121 -14.85 0.62 4.93
C THR A 121 -13.99 1.23 3.82
N VAL A 122 -13.18 2.22 4.17
CA VAL A 122 -12.17 2.79 3.25
C VAL A 122 -10.82 2.14 3.54
N VAL A 123 -10.15 1.63 2.50
CA VAL A 123 -8.76 1.19 2.59
C VAL A 123 -7.90 2.18 1.81
N LEU A 124 -7.09 2.96 2.53
CA LEU A 124 -6.05 3.78 1.93
C LEU A 124 -4.95 2.86 1.40
N VAL A 125 -4.46 3.13 0.19
CA VAL A 125 -3.42 2.32 -0.46
C VAL A 125 -2.22 3.18 -0.81
N ASP A 126 -1.05 2.81 -0.30
CA ASP A 126 0.22 3.48 -0.59
C ASP A 126 1.31 2.47 -0.97
N ASP A 127 2.37 2.91 -1.62
CA ASP A 127 3.47 2.01 -1.98
C ASP A 127 4.39 1.72 -0.80
N VAL A 128 4.82 2.76 -0.07
CA VAL A 128 5.77 2.64 1.04
C VAL A 128 5.30 3.41 2.28
N LEU A 129 5.17 2.69 3.40
CA LEU A 129 4.96 3.31 4.72
C LEU A 129 6.30 3.58 5.42
N MET A 130 6.60 4.86 5.65
CA MET A 130 7.79 5.34 6.39
C MET A 130 7.38 6.09 7.67
N SER A 131 7.40 7.42 7.67
CA SER A 131 7.13 8.25 8.86
C SER A 131 5.66 8.21 9.31
N GLY A 132 4.75 7.92 8.38
CA GLY A 132 3.29 7.98 8.56
C GLY A 132 2.67 9.32 8.19
N ARG A 133 3.45 10.34 7.81
CA ARG A 133 2.93 11.70 7.52
C ARG A 133 2.01 11.77 6.31
N THR A 134 2.32 11.04 5.24
CA THR A 134 1.45 10.94 4.05
C THR A 134 0.08 10.39 4.43
N VAL A 135 0.05 9.30 5.21
CA VAL A 135 -1.20 8.68 5.68
C VAL A 135 -1.97 9.62 6.62
N ARG A 136 -1.29 10.30 7.54
CA ARG A 136 -1.96 11.32 8.38
C ARG A 136 -2.61 12.40 7.54
N ALA A 137 -1.93 12.90 6.52
CA ALA A 137 -2.47 13.91 5.62
C ALA A 137 -3.65 13.36 4.81
N ALA A 138 -3.60 12.09 4.41
CA ALA A 138 -4.73 11.40 3.76
C ALA A 138 -5.93 11.25 4.70
N LEU A 139 -5.72 10.94 5.98
CA LEU A 139 -6.81 10.90 6.97
C LEU A 139 -7.48 12.27 7.14
N ASP A 140 -6.70 13.36 7.11
CA ASP A 140 -7.27 14.70 7.14
C ASP A 140 -8.03 15.04 5.86
N ALA A 141 -7.46 14.74 4.69
CA ALA A 141 -8.11 14.94 3.39
C ALA A 141 -9.43 14.18 3.29
N LEU A 142 -9.45 12.92 3.75
CA LEU A 142 -10.63 12.05 3.72
C LEU A 142 -11.83 12.66 4.46
N ARG A 143 -11.58 13.45 5.52
CA ARG A 143 -12.65 14.10 6.29
C ARG A 143 -13.41 15.16 5.49
N ASP A 144 -12.86 15.67 4.40
CA ASP A 144 -13.55 16.65 3.56
C ASP A 144 -14.47 15.98 2.53
N HIS A 145 -14.37 14.64 2.39
CA HIS A 145 -15.13 13.85 1.42
C HIS A 145 -16.19 12.92 2.03
N GLY A 146 -16.17 12.70 3.35
CA GLY A 146 -17.20 11.93 4.04
C GLY A 146 -16.81 11.40 5.41
N ARG A 147 -17.60 10.46 5.91
CA ARG A 147 -17.49 9.83 7.23
C ARG A 147 -17.52 8.31 7.07
N PRO A 148 -16.38 7.69 6.71
CA PRO A 148 -16.29 6.25 6.62
C PRO A 148 -16.53 5.59 7.98
N ARG A 149 -17.11 4.39 7.97
CA ARG A 149 -17.30 3.55 9.16
C ARG A 149 -15.96 3.16 9.77
N ALA A 150 -15.01 2.81 8.91
CA ALA A 150 -13.66 2.43 9.27
C ALA A 150 -12.69 2.90 8.19
N VAL A 151 -11.48 3.26 8.61
CA VAL A 151 -10.36 3.52 7.71
C VAL A 151 -9.25 2.53 8.03
N GLN A 152 -8.80 1.83 7.00
CA GLN A 152 -7.69 0.88 7.05
C GLN A 152 -6.58 1.34 6.11
N LEU A 153 -5.39 0.75 6.25
CA LEU A 153 -4.24 1.06 5.42
C LEU A 153 -3.60 -0.21 4.85
N ALA A 154 -3.47 -0.26 3.53
CA ALA A 154 -2.69 -1.27 2.81
C ALA A 154 -1.43 -0.65 2.21
N VAL A 155 -0.28 -1.27 2.43
CA VAL A 155 0.98 -0.84 1.81
C VAL A 155 1.77 -2.01 1.24
N LEU A 156 2.47 -1.78 0.13
CA LEU A 156 3.35 -2.81 -0.43
C LEU A 156 4.57 -3.02 0.47
N VAL A 157 5.17 -1.95 0.97
CA VAL A 157 6.34 -2.04 1.87
C VAL A 157 6.13 -1.21 3.13
N ASP A 158 6.47 -1.79 4.27
CA ASP A 158 6.68 -1.07 5.51
C ASP A 158 8.17 -1.02 5.82
N ARG A 159 8.75 0.19 5.81
CA ARG A 159 10.19 0.38 6.03
C ARG A 159 10.56 0.88 7.43
N GLY A 160 9.59 0.94 8.35
CA GLY A 160 9.79 1.45 9.71
C GLY A 160 9.96 2.97 9.79
N HIS A 161 10.73 3.44 10.78
CA HIS A 161 11.02 4.87 11.03
C HIS A 161 9.79 5.75 11.27
N ARG A 162 8.81 5.23 12.01
CA ARG A 162 7.59 5.97 12.36
C ARG A 162 7.90 7.22 13.16
N GLU A 163 7.26 8.32 12.76
CA GLU A 163 7.20 9.57 13.51
C GLU A 163 5.79 9.81 14.07
N LEU A 164 4.79 9.12 13.52
CA LEU A 164 3.40 9.13 13.95
C LEU A 164 2.97 7.70 14.34
N PRO A 165 2.01 7.53 15.27
CA PRO A 165 1.53 6.23 15.72
C PRO A 165 0.61 5.57 14.69
N ILE A 166 1.03 5.52 13.43
CA ILE A 166 0.29 4.96 12.30
C ILE A 166 0.91 3.62 11.91
N ARG A 167 0.06 2.60 11.79
CA ARG A 167 0.42 1.27 11.30
C ARG A 167 -0.50 0.89 10.14
N ALA A 168 0.02 0.08 9.23
CA ALA A 168 -0.78 -0.53 8.19
C ALA A 168 -1.52 -1.75 8.73
N ASP A 169 -2.73 -1.95 8.25
CA ASP A 169 -3.52 -3.16 8.45
C ASP A 169 -3.02 -4.30 7.59
N TYR A 170 -2.56 -3.96 6.37
CA TYR A 170 -2.07 -4.90 5.38
C TYR A 170 -0.69 -4.46 4.91
N VAL A 171 0.30 -5.35 5.07
CA VAL A 171 1.69 -5.07 4.70
C VAL A 171 2.16 -6.14 3.73
N GLY A 172 2.67 -5.70 2.58
CA GLY A 172 3.27 -6.59 1.58
C GLY A 172 4.59 -7.19 2.09
N LYS A 173 5.53 -6.35 2.48
CA LYS A 173 6.80 -6.77 3.08
C LYS A 173 7.28 -5.77 4.12
N ASN A 174 7.68 -6.27 5.28
CA ASN A 174 8.44 -5.48 6.26
C ASN A 174 9.91 -5.48 5.85
N VAL A 175 10.49 -4.29 5.67
CA VAL A 175 11.87 -4.10 5.25
C VAL A 175 12.58 -3.24 6.28
N PRO A 176 13.36 -3.82 7.20
CA PRO A 176 14.23 -3.05 8.07
C PRO A 176 15.20 -2.24 7.20
N THR A 177 15.22 -0.92 7.40
CA THR A 177 16.11 0.00 6.68
C THR A 177 16.88 0.89 7.64
N ASN A 178 18.01 1.42 7.18
CA ASN A 178 18.68 2.55 7.79
C ASN A 178 18.07 3.87 7.28
N ARG A 179 18.28 4.99 8.00
CA ARG A 179 17.73 6.30 7.60
C ARG A 179 18.28 6.82 6.26
N GLY A 180 19.48 6.40 5.89
CA GLY A 180 20.12 6.79 4.62
C GLY A 180 19.76 5.90 3.43
N GLU A 181 19.12 4.75 3.69
CA GLU A 181 18.67 3.86 2.62
C GLU A 181 17.33 4.36 2.07
N ASP A 182 17.01 4.02 0.83
CA ASP A 182 15.75 4.33 0.19
C ASP A 182 15.11 3.08 -0.43
N VAL A 183 13.79 2.97 -0.28
CA VAL A 183 13.01 1.87 -0.86
C VAL A 183 12.36 2.41 -2.12
N ALA A 184 12.80 1.91 -3.27
CA ALA A 184 12.20 2.27 -4.56
C ALA A 184 11.21 1.17 -4.97
N VAL A 185 9.96 1.55 -5.14
CA VAL A 185 8.92 0.70 -5.75
C VAL A 185 8.80 1.10 -7.22
N SER A 186 8.92 0.12 -8.12
CA SER A 186 8.65 0.28 -9.54
C SER A 186 7.42 -0.53 -9.90
N LEU A 187 6.49 0.08 -10.63
CA LEU A 187 5.30 -0.57 -11.16
C LEU A 187 5.25 -0.39 -12.67
N VAL A 188 4.81 -1.42 -13.40
CA VAL A 188 4.71 -1.38 -14.88
C VAL A 188 3.99 -0.13 -15.39
N GLU A 189 2.94 0.34 -14.71
CA GLU A 189 2.12 1.49 -15.13
C GLU A 189 2.86 2.82 -15.08
N SER A 190 3.85 2.96 -14.19
CA SER A 190 4.60 4.20 -13.98
C SER A 190 6.06 4.12 -14.43
N ASP A 191 6.67 2.93 -14.33
CA ASP A 191 8.12 2.72 -14.42
C ASP A 191 8.50 1.67 -15.50
N GLY A 192 7.51 1.03 -16.14
CA GLY A 192 7.72 0.04 -17.21
C GLY A 192 8.16 -1.35 -16.75
N HIS A 193 8.39 -1.55 -15.46
CA HIS A 193 8.65 -2.85 -14.85
C HIS A 193 8.12 -2.93 -13.42
N ASP A 194 7.88 -4.15 -12.93
CA ASP A 194 7.55 -4.39 -11.53
C ASP A 194 8.80 -4.77 -10.74
N GLY A 195 8.95 -4.18 -9.56
CA GLY A 195 9.99 -4.59 -8.62
C GLY A 195 10.06 -3.67 -7.41
N VAL A 196 10.80 -4.10 -6.40
CA VAL A 196 11.17 -3.26 -5.27
C VAL A 196 12.66 -3.42 -5.02
N THR A 197 13.39 -2.31 -4.94
CA THR A 197 14.82 -2.28 -4.64
C THR A 197 15.11 -1.44 -3.40
N LEU A 198 16.24 -1.73 -2.77
CA LEU A 198 16.84 -0.93 -1.71
C LEU A 198 18.12 -0.29 -2.25
N ARG A 199 18.25 1.03 -2.08
CA ARG A 199 19.42 1.82 -2.48
C ARG A 199 19.97 2.64 -1.32
#